data_AF-A0A061D763-F1
#
_entry.id   AF-A0A061D763-F1
#
_cell.length_a   1.000
_cell.length_b   1.000
_cell.length_c   1.000
_cell.angle_alpha   90.00
_cell.angle_beta   90.00
_cell.angle_gamma   90.00
#
_symmetry.space_group_name_H-M   'P 1'
#
loop_
_entity.id
_entity.type
_entity.pdbx_description
1 polymer ?
#
loop_
_entity_poly.entity_id
_entity_poly.type
_entity_poly.pdbx_seq_one_letter_code
_entity_poly.pdbx_strand_id
1 'polypeptide(L)'
;MIPYRAANEFGGWRPGAEPPDTDSEAELEAFYRECMSAASGDAAAASSKKRYEYVVFGIFRDPSVHVPETAEPEPEAAQANPPSRMSDPIYQSPLCQEFLDTLSHLMETQRVEARHLLAYRRDGERHARASLNFTSKEATVKSSSVKVNVHKPPSPLAGQCTMVEANEKPVVSSADVVVRPIGGAVNADILTVLPLCGYRVVSRMFICGHVFTSNYGNPSQVEVAVLRHYADCNPNTPVSPDSLLVEVRCVGDGDPETYKARLREYTQLLYKYVDFSLQ
;
A
#
# COMPACT_ATOMS: atom_id res chain seq x y z
N MET A 1 -3.91 -20.35 -41.48
CA MET A 1 -2.71 -20.14 -40.66
C MET A 1 -2.90 -18.83 -39.92
N ILE A 2 -3.18 -18.86 -38.61
CA ILE A 2 -3.44 -17.66 -37.80
C ILE A 2 -2.08 -17.18 -37.28
N PRO A 3 -1.64 -15.94 -37.55
CA PRO A 3 -0.32 -15.47 -37.11
C PRO A 3 -0.27 -15.29 -35.58
N TYR A 4 0.80 -15.78 -34.96
CA TYR A 4 1.08 -15.59 -33.54
C TYR A 4 1.30 -14.12 -33.21
N ARG A 5 0.76 -13.67 -32.07
CA ARG A 5 0.76 -12.26 -31.64
C ARG A 5 1.42 -12.14 -30.27
N ALA A 6 2.47 -11.34 -30.18
CA ALA A 6 3.10 -10.95 -28.91
C ALA A 6 2.85 -9.46 -28.63
N ALA A 7 2.63 -9.12 -27.36
CA ALA A 7 2.51 -7.74 -26.90
C ALA A 7 3.90 -7.14 -26.64
N ASN A 8 4.09 -5.86 -26.96
CA ASN A 8 5.31 -5.14 -26.60
C ASN A 8 5.24 -4.54 -25.18
N GLU A 9 6.36 -4.00 -24.71
CA GLU A 9 6.59 -3.41 -23.37
C GLU A 9 5.62 -2.26 -23.00
N PHE A 10 4.84 -1.76 -23.97
CA PHE A 10 3.85 -0.69 -23.79
C PHE A 10 2.41 -1.12 -24.15
N GLY A 11 2.17 -2.42 -24.32
CA GLY A 11 0.83 -2.96 -24.64
C GLY A 11 0.38 -2.76 -26.10
N GLY A 12 1.29 -2.42 -27.02
CA GLY A 12 1.04 -2.35 -28.45
C GLY A 12 1.36 -3.67 -29.19
N TRP A 13 0.69 -3.89 -30.33
CA TRP A 13 0.79 -5.11 -31.13
C TRP A 13 2.03 -5.11 -32.05
N ARG A 14 2.79 -6.21 -32.10
CA ARG A 14 3.78 -6.46 -33.17
C ARG A 14 3.36 -7.65 -34.05
N PRO A 15 3.31 -7.50 -35.38
CA PRO A 15 3.14 -8.63 -36.29
C PRO A 15 4.50 -9.31 -36.57
N GLY A 16 4.54 -10.65 -36.52
CA GLY A 16 5.68 -11.45 -36.96
C GLY A 16 6.47 -12.22 -35.88
N ALA A 17 5.86 -12.51 -34.71
CA ALA A 17 6.51 -13.39 -33.75
C ALA A 17 6.55 -14.84 -34.29
N GLU A 18 7.71 -15.48 -34.21
CA GLU A 18 7.89 -16.89 -34.58
C GLU A 18 6.98 -17.78 -33.70
N PRO A 19 6.45 -18.89 -34.25
CA PRO A 19 5.66 -19.82 -33.47
C PRO A 19 6.53 -20.39 -32.32
N PRO A 20 5.97 -20.57 -31.12
CA PRO A 20 6.71 -21.12 -30.01
C PRO A 20 7.15 -22.56 -30.34
N ASP A 21 8.42 -22.87 -30.06
CA ASP A 21 8.99 -24.20 -30.25
C ASP A 21 8.19 -25.25 -29.47
N THR A 22 8.14 -26.48 -29.99
CA THR A 22 7.40 -27.62 -29.42
C THR A 22 7.83 -28.02 -28.00
N ASP A 23 8.95 -27.49 -27.50
CA ASP A 23 9.38 -27.63 -26.10
C ASP A 23 8.53 -26.78 -25.13
N SER A 24 7.75 -25.82 -25.65
CA SER A 24 6.87 -24.96 -24.87
C SER A 24 5.70 -25.68 -24.22
N GLU A 25 5.20 -26.80 -24.77
CA GLU A 25 4.10 -27.56 -24.13
C GLU A 25 4.57 -28.29 -22.87
N ALA A 26 5.78 -28.86 -22.88
CA ALA A 26 6.34 -29.52 -21.72
C ALA A 26 6.68 -28.52 -20.59
N GLU A 27 7.19 -27.33 -20.95
CA GLU A 27 7.41 -26.24 -20.01
C GLU A 27 6.10 -25.65 -19.48
N LEU A 28 5.09 -25.47 -20.33
CA LEU A 28 3.78 -24.98 -19.92
C LEU A 28 3.08 -25.98 -19.01
N GLU A 29 3.21 -27.29 -19.27
CA GLU A 29 2.63 -28.37 -18.47
C GLU A 29 3.38 -28.59 -17.16
N ALA A 30 4.70 -28.35 -17.14
CA ALA A 30 5.50 -28.28 -15.91
C ALA A 30 5.09 -27.08 -15.05
N PHE A 31 4.93 -25.91 -15.66
CA PHE A 31 4.43 -24.70 -14.99
C PHE A 31 2.99 -24.89 -14.48
N TYR A 32 2.12 -25.53 -15.26
CA TYR A 32 0.75 -25.84 -14.85
C TYR A 32 0.74 -26.82 -13.67
N ARG A 33 1.60 -27.86 -13.69
CA ARG A 33 1.76 -28.79 -12.56
C ARG A 33 2.31 -28.09 -11.33
N GLU A 34 3.26 -27.20 -11.48
CA GLU A 34 3.81 -26.38 -10.39
C GLU A 34 2.70 -25.51 -9.77
N CYS A 35 1.93 -24.80 -10.59
CA CYS A 35 0.79 -23.99 -10.15
C CYS A 35 -0.29 -24.83 -9.46
N MET A 36 -0.62 -26.00 -10.00
CA MET A 36 -1.61 -26.92 -9.41
C MET A 36 -1.12 -27.53 -8.10
N SER A 37 0.17 -27.84 -7.98
CA SER A 37 0.80 -28.34 -6.75
C SER A 37 0.88 -27.27 -5.65
N ALA A 38 1.11 -26.01 -6.04
CA ALA A 38 1.03 -24.87 -5.13
C ALA A 38 -0.41 -24.60 -4.68
N ALA A 39 -1.39 -24.85 -5.55
CA ALA A 39 -2.81 -24.72 -5.23
C ALA A 39 -3.39 -25.89 -4.41
N SER A 40 -2.81 -27.10 -4.51
CA SER A 40 -3.27 -28.29 -3.77
C SER A 40 -2.75 -28.36 -2.33
N GLY A 41 -1.83 -27.49 -1.93
CA GLY A 41 -1.36 -27.36 -0.54
C GLY A 41 -0.41 -28.46 -0.06
N ASP A 42 0.11 -29.30 -0.95
CA ASP A 42 1.05 -30.38 -0.58
C ASP A 42 2.50 -29.89 -0.41
N ALA A 43 2.81 -28.68 -0.88
CA ALA A 43 3.91 -27.92 -0.31
C ALA A 43 3.41 -27.36 1.02
N ALA A 44 3.75 -28.03 2.13
CA ALA A 44 3.79 -27.42 3.44
C ALA A 44 4.86 -26.32 3.47
N ALA A 45 4.68 -25.27 2.65
CA ALA A 45 5.26 -23.97 2.89
C ALA A 45 4.76 -23.60 4.28
N ALA A 46 5.66 -23.68 5.26
CA ALA A 46 5.41 -23.24 6.62
C ALA A 46 4.58 -21.97 6.52
N SER A 47 3.32 -22.03 6.96
CA SER A 47 2.41 -20.91 6.83
C SER A 47 3.12 -19.71 7.45
N SER A 48 3.54 -18.78 6.59
CA SER A 48 4.31 -17.63 7.04
C SER A 48 3.49 -16.99 8.14
N LYS A 49 4.00 -17.00 9.39
CA LYS A 49 3.26 -16.46 10.53
C LYS A 49 2.75 -15.09 10.10
N LYS A 50 1.42 -14.92 10.05
CA LYS A 50 0.80 -13.64 9.69
C LYS A 50 1.33 -12.62 10.69
N ARG A 51 2.17 -11.70 10.23
CA ARG A 51 2.66 -10.60 11.05
C ARG A 51 1.58 -9.54 11.11
N TYR A 52 1.37 -9.00 12.29
CA TYR A 52 0.40 -7.93 12.51
C TYR A 52 1.13 -6.63 12.86
N GLU A 53 0.47 -5.55 12.50
CA GLU A 53 0.85 -4.20 12.87
C GLU A 53 -0.27 -3.61 13.73
N TYR A 54 0.12 -3.04 14.86
CA TYR A 54 -0.75 -2.35 15.80
C TYR A 54 -0.62 -0.86 15.56
N VAL A 55 -1.74 -0.20 15.27
CA VAL A 55 -1.73 1.19 14.82
C VAL A 55 -2.72 2.03 15.61
N VAL A 56 -2.29 3.20 16.04
CA VAL A 56 -3.17 4.29 16.48
C VAL A 56 -3.07 5.43 15.46
N PHE A 57 -4.23 6.00 15.14
CA PHE A 57 -4.34 7.12 14.21
C PHE A 57 -4.60 8.40 14.99
N GLY A 58 -3.95 9.47 14.55
CA GLY A 58 -4.23 10.82 14.99
C GLY A 58 -4.13 11.81 13.85
N ILE A 59 -4.63 13.02 14.08
CA ILE A 59 -4.62 14.09 13.10
C ILE A 59 -3.79 15.23 13.67
N PHE A 60 -2.71 15.58 12.97
CA PHE A 60 -2.03 16.86 13.17
C PHE A 60 -2.78 17.91 12.34
N ARG A 61 -3.17 19.03 12.96
CA ARG A 61 -3.84 20.13 12.27
C ARG A 61 -3.07 21.41 12.47
N ASP A 62 -2.99 22.18 11.39
CA ASP A 62 -2.46 23.53 11.47
C ASP A 62 -3.43 24.52 10.82
N PRO A 63 -4.23 25.24 11.62
CA PRO A 63 -5.22 26.18 11.11
C PRO A 63 -4.60 27.41 10.44
N SER A 64 -3.29 27.64 10.59
CA SER A 64 -2.59 28.75 9.94
C SER A 64 -2.27 28.49 8.48
N VAL A 65 -2.41 27.23 8.01
CA VAL A 65 -2.14 26.84 6.63
C VAL A 65 -3.40 27.07 5.79
N HIS A 66 -3.36 28.08 4.93
CA HIS A 66 -4.38 28.30 3.91
C HIS A 66 -3.85 27.86 2.55
N VAL A 67 -4.43 26.80 2.00
CA VAL A 67 -4.20 26.44 0.60
C VAL A 67 -5.17 27.26 -0.25
N PRO A 68 -4.69 28.09 -1.19
CA PRO A 68 -5.59 28.88 -2.03
C PRO A 68 -6.50 27.95 -2.85
N GLU A 69 -7.82 28.14 -2.77
CA GLU A 69 -8.85 27.32 -3.45
C GLU A 69 -8.84 27.44 -4.99
N THR A 70 -7.86 28.15 -5.58
CA THR A 70 -7.86 28.48 -7.00
C THR A 70 -6.44 28.50 -7.55
N ALA A 71 -5.90 27.33 -7.85
CA ALA A 71 -4.89 27.19 -8.89
C ALA A 71 -5.55 26.43 -10.04
N GLU A 72 -5.72 27.09 -11.19
CA GLU A 72 -6.15 26.43 -12.42
C GLU A 72 -5.26 25.20 -12.68
N PRO A 73 -5.80 24.10 -13.24
CA PRO A 73 -4.99 22.96 -13.60
C PRO A 73 -3.99 23.39 -14.69
N GLU A 74 -2.73 23.59 -14.32
CA GLU A 74 -1.66 23.71 -15.30
C GLU A 74 -1.62 22.43 -16.16
N PRO A 75 -1.45 22.55 -17.49
CA PRO A 75 -1.42 21.39 -18.38
C PRO A 75 -0.26 20.47 -18.02
N GLU A 76 -0.47 19.16 -18.15
CA GLU A 76 0.52 18.09 -17.92
C GLU A 76 1.88 18.40 -18.56
N ALA A 77 2.76 19.10 -17.83
CA ALA A 77 4.15 19.19 -18.16
C ALA A 77 4.81 17.85 -17.81
N ALA A 78 5.46 17.24 -18.80
CA ALA A 78 6.15 15.97 -18.71
C ALA A 78 6.93 15.82 -17.39
N GLN A 79 6.55 14.81 -16.61
CA GLN A 79 7.20 14.41 -15.36
C GLN A 79 8.66 14.02 -15.62
N ALA A 80 9.55 15.00 -15.59
CA ALA A 80 10.99 14.80 -15.50
C ALA A 80 11.45 15.35 -14.14
N ASN A 81 11.79 14.42 -13.25
CA ASN A 81 12.44 14.59 -11.94
C ASN A 81 11.57 15.15 -10.80
N PRO A 82 11.64 14.56 -9.58
CA PRO A 82 11.16 15.24 -8.39
C PRO A 82 12.31 15.47 -7.39
N PRO A 83 12.92 16.67 -7.36
CA PRO A 83 13.56 17.18 -6.18
C PRO A 83 12.74 18.36 -5.63
N SER A 84 11.50 18.12 -5.21
CA SER A 84 10.69 19.09 -4.44
C SER A 84 9.38 18.46 -3.98
N ARG A 85 9.45 17.47 -3.07
CA ARG A 85 8.28 16.83 -2.44
C ARG A 85 8.06 17.29 -0.99
N MET A 86 8.84 18.27 -0.56
CA MET A 86 8.78 19.04 0.70
C MET A 86 8.11 20.41 0.49
N SER A 87 7.56 20.68 -0.69
CA SER A 87 6.98 21.98 -1.05
C SER A 87 5.52 22.14 -0.65
N ASP A 88 4.89 21.12 -0.04
CA ASP A 88 3.52 21.28 0.50
C ASP A 88 3.54 22.34 1.60
N PRO A 89 2.69 23.38 1.52
CA PRO A 89 2.63 24.46 2.50
C PRO A 89 2.55 24.00 3.96
N ILE A 90 1.91 22.85 4.22
CA ILE A 90 1.78 22.35 5.60
C ILE A 90 3.12 21.98 6.24
N TYR A 91 4.08 21.47 5.47
CA TYR A 91 5.42 21.13 5.97
C TYR A 91 6.30 22.38 6.16
N GLN A 92 5.87 23.53 5.63
CA GLN A 92 6.56 24.81 5.81
C GLN A 92 6.05 25.58 7.04
N SER A 93 4.95 25.14 7.63
CA SER A 93 4.42 25.80 8.82
C SER A 93 5.37 25.66 10.03
N PRO A 94 5.57 26.72 10.83
CA PRO A 94 6.35 26.67 12.06
C PRO A 94 5.90 25.58 13.04
N LEU A 95 4.59 25.36 13.20
CA LEU A 95 4.08 24.33 14.11
C LEU A 95 4.39 22.91 13.61
N CYS A 96 4.32 22.70 12.29
CA CYS A 96 4.70 21.42 11.69
C CYS A 96 6.21 21.18 11.83
N GLN A 97 7.03 22.21 11.64
CA GLN A 97 8.48 22.13 11.85
C GLN A 97 8.82 21.82 13.31
N GLU A 98 8.23 22.51 14.29
CA GLU A 98 8.40 22.22 15.72
C GLU A 98 8.02 20.76 16.04
N PHE A 99 6.93 20.27 15.44
CA PHE A 99 6.50 18.89 15.63
C PHE A 99 7.48 17.87 15.03
N LEU A 100 7.92 18.07 13.79
CA LEU A 100 8.89 17.19 13.12
C LEU A 100 10.25 17.21 13.83
N ASP A 101 10.69 18.39 14.30
CA ASP A 101 11.91 18.53 15.08
C ASP A 101 11.79 17.78 16.41
N THR A 102 10.66 17.92 17.12
CA THR A 102 10.39 17.16 18.35
C THR A 102 10.51 15.65 18.11
N LEU A 103 9.93 15.15 17.02
CA LEU A 103 10.04 13.74 16.64
C LEU A 103 11.48 13.33 16.31
N SER A 104 12.26 14.17 15.63
CA SER A 104 13.66 13.87 15.34
C SER A 104 14.56 13.78 16.58
N HIS A 105 14.21 14.50 17.65
CA HIS A 105 14.94 14.41 18.92
C HIS A 105 14.50 13.21 19.76
N LEU A 106 13.24 12.77 19.60
CA LEU A 106 12.67 11.65 20.34
C LEU A 106 12.98 10.29 19.70
N MET A 107 13.23 10.26 18.39
CA MET A 107 13.37 9.04 17.59
C MET A 107 14.79 8.88 17.05
N GLU A 108 15.21 7.63 16.84
CA GLU A 108 16.59 7.31 16.44
C GLU A 108 16.86 7.61 14.97
N THR A 109 15.87 7.38 14.11
CA THR A 109 16.03 7.47 12.66
C THR A 109 14.83 8.16 12.03
N GLN A 110 15.08 8.80 10.89
CA GLN A 110 14.07 9.45 10.07
C GLN A 110 14.26 9.02 8.61
N ARG A 111 13.17 8.72 7.93
CA ARG A 111 13.13 8.44 6.49
C ARG A 111 11.94 9.11 5.84
N VAL A 112 12.03 9.37 4.54
CA VAL A 112 10.91 9.85 3.74
C VAL A 112 10.23 8.65 3.08
N GLU A 113 8.92 8.53 3.25
CA GLU A 113 8.11 7.53 2.56
C GLU A 113 7.33 8.20 1.43
N ALA A 114 7.23 7.51 0.29
CA ALA A 114 6.41 7.92 -0.84
C ALA A 114 5.86 6.66 -1.52
N ARG A 115 4.54 6.58 -1.69
CA ARG A 115 3.88 5.40 -2.26
C ARG A 115 2.58 5.75 -2.99
N HIS A 116 2.27 4.99 -4.04
CA HIS A 116 0.91 4.94 -4.60
C HIS A 116 0.15 3.80 -3.91
N LEU A 117 -0.96 4.12 -3.28
CA LEU A 117 -1.92 3.16 -2.77
C LEU A 117 -3.01 2.95 -3.84
N LEU A 118 -3.08 1.73 -4.35
CA LEU A 118 -4.07 1.30 -5.34
C LEU A 118 -4.99 0.27 -4.71
N ALA A 119 -6.28 0.59 -4.61
CA ALA A 119 -7.29 -0.34 -4.16
C ALA A 119 -7.94 -1.02 -5.36
N TYR A 120 -7.99 -2.35 -5.33
CA TYR A 120 -8.59 -3.21 -6.33
C TYR A 120 -9.79 -3.94 -5.72
N ARG A 121 -10.82 -4.17 -6.54
CA ARG A 121 -11.99 -4.99 -6.19
C ARG A 121 -12.33 -5.93 -7.33
N ARG A 122 -12.63 -7.18 -7.01
CA ARG A 122 -13.23 -8.17 -7.90
C ARG A 122 -14.67 -8.39 -7.47
N ASP A 123 -15.60 -8.10 -8.38
CA ASP A 123 -17.01 -8.38 -8.14
C ASP A 123 -17.27 -9.88 -8.38
N GLY A 124 -17.79 -10.57 -7.37
CA GLY A 124 -18.01 -12.03 -7.43
C GLY A 124 -19.01 -12.48 -8.50
N GLU A 125 -19.86 -11.56 -8.97
CA GLU A 125 -21.00 -11.89 -9.83
C GLU A 125 -20.73 -11.73 -11.34
N ARG A 126 -19.63 -11.04 -11.74
CA ARG A 126 -19.43 -10.65 -13.15
C ARG A 126 -18.86 -11.74 -14.06
N HIS A 127 -18.45 -12.90 -13.54
CA HIS A 127 -17.89 -13.99 -14.36
C HIS A 127 -18.81 -15.21 -14.53
N ALA A 128 -20.05 -15.15 -14.02
CA ALA A 128 -21.05 -16.21 -14.25
C ALA A 128 -21.61 -16.25 -15.68
N ARG A 129 -21.18 -15.37 -16.60
CA ARG A 129 -21.71 -15.31 -17.99
C ARG A 129 -20.80 -15.88 -19.08
N ALA A 130 -19.68 -16.49 -18.73
CA ALA A 130 -18.91 -17.30 -19.67
C ALA A 130 -18.74 -18.72 -19.10
N SER A 131 -19.82 -19.51 -19.19
CA SER A 131 -19.77 -20.95 -18.93
C SER A 131 -18.95 -21.63 -20.04
N LEU A 132 -17.63 -21.71 -19.85
CA LEU A 132 -16.83 -22.72 -20.54
C LEU A 132 -17.03 -24.03 -19.78
N ASN A 133 -17.86 -24.89 -20.36
CA ASN A 133 -18.37 -26.14 -19.79
C ASN A 133 -17.28 -27.21 -19.58
N PHE A 134 -16.26 -26.99 -18.75
CA PHE A 134 -15.39 -28.08 -18.30
C PHE A 134 -14.79 -27.77 -16.92
N THR A 135 -15.55 -28.02 -15.85
CA THR A 135 -15.14 -28.66 -14.58
C THR A 135 -16.23 -28.44 -13.52
N SER A 136 -16.48 -29.49 -12.74
CA SER A 136 -17.57 -29.60 -11.78
C SER A 136 -17.26 -28.89 -10.46
N LYS A 137 -18.32 -28.36 -9.85
CA LYS A 137 -18.42 -27.50 -8.64
C LYS A 137 -18.34 -26.01 -8.97
N GLU A 138 -19.50 -25.36 -8.89
CA GLU A 138 -19.67 -23.91 -8.87
C GLU A 138 -18.83 -23.31 -7.73
N ALA A 139 -17.57 -23.03 -8.00
CA ALA A 139 -16.78 -22.13 -7.17
C ALA A 139 -17.39 -20.74 -7.35
N THR A 140 -18.34 -20.40 -6.48
CA THR A 140 -18.80 -19.03 -6.33
C THR A 140 -17.58 -18.17 -6.05
N VAL A 141 -17.16 -17.40 -7.06
CA VAL A 141 -16.05 -16.46 -6.92
C VAL A 141 -16.49 -15.44 -5.88
N LYS A 142 -15.97 -15.56 -4.66
CA LYS A 142 -16.28 -14.60 -3.59
C LYS A 142 -15.74 -13.23 -4.00
N SER A 143 -16.52 -12.18 -3.76
CA SER A 143 -16.03 -10.82 -3.92
C SER A 143 -14.77 -10.62 -3.08
N SER A 144 -13.73 -10.08 -3.69
CA SER A 144 -12.46 -9.84 -3.00
C SER A 144 -11.96 -8.43 -3.26
N SER A 145 -11.30 -7.85 -2.26
CA SER A 145 -10.62 -6.55 -2.37
C SER A 145 -9.17 -6.70 -1.98
N VAL A 146 -8.29 -5.99 -2.68
CA VAL A 146 -6.84 -6.01 -2.47
C VAL A 146 -6.32 -4.58 -2.49
N LYS A 147 -5.40 -4.26 -1.59
CA LYS A 147 -4.66 -2.98 -1.60
C LYS A 147 -3.22 -3.26 -2.00
N VAL A 148 -2.72 -2.53 -2.99
CA VAL A 148 -1.33 -2.60 -3.44
C VAL A 148 -0.67 -1.26 -3.15
N ASN A 149 0.40 -1.28 -2.35
CA ASN A 149 1.28 -0.12 -2.17
C ASN A 149 2.46 -0.25 -3.11
N VAL A 150 2.62 0.73 -4.00
CA VAL A 150 3.76 0.82 -4.92
C VAL A 150 4.70 1.89 -4.39
N HIS A 151 5.85 1.48 -3.85
CA HIS A 151 6.80 2.41 -3.25
C HIS A 151 7.59 3.17 -4.33
N LYS A 152 7.75 4.49 -4.13
CA LYS A 152 8.40 5.40 -5.06
C LYS A 152 9.62 6.06 -4.40
N PRO A 153 10.65 6.46 -5.16
CA PRO A 153 11.73 7.30 -4.63
C PRO A 153 11.13 8.56 -3.97
N PRO A 154 11.68 9.09 -2.87
CA PRO A 154 12.93 8.73 -2.21
C PRO A 154 12.82 7.59 -1.18
N SER A 155 11.71 6.84 -1.15
CA SER A 155 11.55 5.74 -0.20
C SER A 155 12.67 4.69 -0.36
N PRO A 156 13.23 4.14 0.73
CA PRO A 156 14.21 3.05 0.64
C PRO A 156 13.62 1.77 0.03
N LEU A 157 12.30 1.64 0.01
CA LEU A 157 11.58 0.53 -0.60
C LEU A 157 11.21 0.81 -2.07
N ALA A 158 11.71 1.88 -2.68
CA ALA A 158 11.38 2.25 -4.04
C ALA A 158 11.59 1.08 -5.03
N GLY A 159 10.61 0.85 -5.89
CA GLY A 159 10.60 -0.30 -6.82
C GLY A 159 9.99 -1.57 -6.23
N GLN A 160 9.77 -1.64 -4.92
CA GLN A 160 9.05 -2.73 -4.28
C GLN A 160 7.55 -2.44 -4.24
N CYS A 161 6.74 -3.51 -4.27
CA CYS A 161 5.32 -3.44 -4.01
C CYS A 161 4.96 -4.29 -2.79
N THR A 162 4.01 -3.82 -1.98
CA THR A 162 3.41 -4.62 -0.91
C THR A 162 1.93 -4.79 -1.18
N MET A 163 1.41 -6.00 -0.97
CA MET A 163 0.02 -6.34 -1.23
C MET A 163 -0.66 -6.85 0.03
N VAL A 164 -1.81 -6.28 0.34
CA VAL A 164 -2.65 -6.65 1.49
C VAL A 164 -4.02 -7.05 0.98
N GLU A 165 -4.49 -8.22 1.37
CA GLU A 165 -5.88 -8.61 1.15
C GLU A 165 -6.79 -7.80 2.07
N ALA A 166 -7.70 -7.02 1.49
CA ALA A 166 -8.59 -6.11 2.20
C ALA A 166 -9.93 -6.75 2.61
N ASN A 167 -10.04 -8.07 2.52
CA ASN A 167 -11.24 -8.83 2.89
C ASN A 167 -11.36 -9.07 4.40
N GLU A 168 -10.26 -8.94 5.14
CA GLU A 168 -10.27 -9.00 6.59
C GLU A 168 -10.62 -7.60 7.12
N LYS A 169 -11.79 -7.45 7.75
CA LYS A 169 -12.06 -6.24 8.54
C LYS A 169 -10.90 -6.10 9.53
N PRO A 170 -10.32 -4.89 9.70
CA PRO A 170 -9.32 -4.69 10.73
C PRO A 170 -9.86 -5.21 12.06
N VAL A 171 -9.09 -6.06 12.73
CA VAL A 171 -9.50 -6.57 14.03
C VAL A 171 -9.28 -5.42 15.01
N VAL A 172 -10.35 -4.69 15.32
CA VAL A 172 -10.34 -3.67 16.37
C VAL A 172 -10.21 -4.41 17.70
N SER A 173 -8.98 -4.53 18.19
CA SER A 173 -8.67 -5.16 19.46
C SER A 173 -8.70 -4.06 20.51
N SER A 174 -9.85 -3.94 21.20
CA SER A 174 -10.18 -2.84 22.14
C SER A 174 -10.21 -1.45 21.47
N ALA A 175 -10.98 -0.52 22.01
CA ALA A 175 -11.55 0.63 21.30
C ALA A 175 -10.53 1.63 20.67
N ASP A 176 -9.23 1.48 20.95
CA ASP A 176 -8.21 2.46 20.61
C ASP A 176 -7.14 1.98 19.61
N VAL A 177 -7.04 0.67 19.35
CA VAL A 177 -5.92 0.11 18.56
C VAL A 177 -6.43 -0.71 17.38
N VAL A 178 -5.99 -0.31 16.19
CA VAL A 178 -6.26 -1.02 14.94
C VAL A 178 -5.18 -2.07 14.72
N VAL A 179 -5.59 -3.34 14.66
CA VAL A 179 -4.69 -4.43 14.27
C VAL A 179 -4.91 -4.74 12.80
N ARG A 180 -3.85 -4.57 11.99
CA ARG A 180 -3.88 -4.85 10.55
C ARG A 180 -2.82 -5.89 10.16
N PRO A 181 -3.12 -6.80 9.22
CA PRO A 181 -2.11 -7.71 8.69
C PRO A 181 -1.07 -6.93 7.88
N ILE A 182 0.19 -7.32 8.00
CA ILE A 182 1.27 -6.78 7.18
C ILE A 182 1.24 -7.45 5.80
N GLY A 183 1.26 -6.63 4.75
CA GLY A 183 1.21 -7.12 3.37
C GLY A 183 2.46 -7.89 2.99
N GLY A 184 2.29 -8.86 2.10
CA GLY A 184 3.40 -9.58 1.49
C GLY A 184 4.11 -8.69 0.46
N ALA A 185 5.43 -8.79 0.38
CA ALA A 185 6.18 -8.19 -0.72
C ALA A 185 5.82 -8.92 -2.02
N VAL A 186 5.53 -8.15 -3.07
CA VAL A 186 5.18 -8.65 -4.40
C VAL A 186 5.94 -7.87 -5.46
N ASN A 187 6.15 -8.48 -6.62
CA ASN A 187 6.72 -7.80 -7.77
C ASN A 187 5.72 -6.78 -8.34
N ALA A 188 6.22 -5.69 -8.93
CA ALA A 188 5.44 -4.65 -9.59
C ALA A 188 4.57 -5.19 -10.75
N ASP A 189 4.95 -6.32 -11.34
CA ASP A 189 4.14 -7.04 -12.35
C ASP A 189 2.74 -7.39 -11.84
N ILE A 190 2.51 -7.42 -10.52
CA ILE A 190 1.18 -7.63 -9.94
C ILE A 190 0.13 -6.63 -10.48
N LEU A 191 0.57 -5.42 -10.86
CA LEU A 191 -0.31 -4.37 -11.38
C LEU A 191 -0.88 -4.72 -12.76
N THR A 192 -0.19 -5.55 -13.55
CA THR A 192 -0.67 -6.04 -14.85
C THR A 192 -1.48 -7.33 -14.69
N VAL A 193 -1.13 -8.16 -13.71
CA VAL A 193 -1.82 -9.43 -13.42
C VAL A 193 -3.22 -9.20 -12.84
N LEU A 194 -3.39 -8.25 -11.91
CA LEU A 194 -4.67 -8.02 -11.23
C LEU A 194 -5.86 -7.77 -12.19
N PRO A 195 -5.75 -6.88 -13.21
CA PRO A 195 -6.77 -6.73 -14.24
C PRO A 195 -7.10 -8.01 -15.00
N LEU A 196 -6.10 -8.83 -15.32
CA LEU A 196 -6.29 -10.12 -16.00
C LEU A 196 -7.05 -11.12 -15.13
N CYS A 197 -6.90 -11.02 -13.81
CA CYS A 197 -7.66 -11.78 -12.82
C CYS A 197 -9.06 -11.21 -12.53
N GLY A 198 -9.52 -10.20 -13.29
CA GLY A 198 -10.84 -9.60 -13.16
C GLY A 198 -10.98 -8.59 -12.03
N TYR A 199 -9.86 -8.12 -11.46
CA TYR A 199 -9.89 -7.01 -10.52
C TYR A 199 -9.94 -5.67 -11.25
N ARG A 200 -10.75 -4.74 -10.73
CA ARG A 200 -10.77 -3.34 -11.19
C ARG A 200 -10.24 -2.43 -10.11
N VAL A 201 -9.53 -1.38 -10.52
CA VAL A 201 -9.13 -0.30 -9.61
C VAL A 201 -10.37 0.47 -9.17
N VAL A 202 -10.53 0.66 -7.86
CA VAL A 202 -11.63 1.42 -7.25
C VAL A 202 -11.17 2.71 -6.58
N SER A 203 -9.89 2.82 -6.24
CA SER A 203 -9.32 4.04 -5.64
C SER A 203 -7.82 4.10 -5.92
N ARG A 204 -7.32 5.32 -6.11
CA ARG A 204 -5.92 5.65 -6.29
C ARG A 204 -5.57 6.79 -5.36
N MET A 205 -4.44 6.69 -4.68
CA MET A 205 -4.00 7.71 -3.76
C MET A 205 -2.47 7.76 -3.77
N PHE A 206 -1.92 8.97 -3.76
CA PHE A 206 -0.49 9.15 -3.47
C PHE A 206 -0.34 9.53 -2.01
N ILE A 207 0.57 8.88 -1.32
CA ILE A 207 0.86 9.12 0.09
C ILE A 207 2.35 9.41 0.20
N CYS A 208 2.71 10.52 0.85
CA CYS A 208 4.09 10.81 1.19
C CYS A 208 4.22 11.42 2.57
N GLY A 209 5.40 11.37 3.15
CA GLY A 209 5.66 12.01 4.43
C GLY A 209 6.91 11.50 5.13
N HIS A 210 7.02 11.82 6.41
CA HIS A 210 8.16 11.44 7.25
C HIS A 210 7.79 10.25 8.11
N VAL A 211 8.69 9.27 8.19
CA VAL A 211 8.58 8.15 9.10
C VAL A 211 9.77 8.19 10.02
N PHE A 212 9.49 8.25 11.32
CA PHE A 212 10.47 8.23 12.38
C PHE A 212 10.44 6.87 13.04
N THR A 213 11.60 6.30 13.36
CA THR A 213 11.68 4.96 13.97
C THR A 213 12.56 4.98 15.20
N SER A 214 12.09 4.31 16.26
CA SER A 214 12.81 4.03 17.50
C SER A 214 12.92 2.52 17.70
N ASN A 215 14.02 2.08 18.33
CA ASN A 215 14.37 0.69 18.52
C ASN A 215 14.43 -0.10 17.20
N TYR A 216 15.03 0.48 16.16
CA TYR A 216 15.08 -0.12 14.83
C TYR A 216 15.70 -1.53 14.86
N GLY A 217 15.03 -2.51 14.25
CA GLY A 217 15.50 -3.90 14.19
C GLY A 217 15.18 -4.74 15.43
N ASN A 218 14.56 -4.17 16.46
CA ASN A 218 14.09 -4.92 17.63
C ASN A 218 12.60 -5.29 17.50
N PRO A 219 12.13 -6.37 18.15
CA PRO A 219 10.69 -6.74 18.21
C PRO A 219 9.78 -5.67 18.84
N SER A 220 10.40 -4.64 19.39
CA SER A 220 9.76 -3.54 20.10
C SER A 220 9.84 -2.22 19.32
N GLN A 221 10.19 -2.31 18.03
CA GLN A 221 10.26 -1.17 17.12
C GLN A 221 8.94 -0.40 17.10
N VAL A 222 9.04 0.92 17.26
CA VAL A 222 7.93 1.86 17.13
C VAL A 222 8.23 2.78 15.96
N GLU A 223 7.25 2.96 15.09
CA GLU A 223 7.30 3.93 14.01
C GLU A 223 6.24 5.00 14.19
N VAL A 224 6.62 6.27 14.05
CA VAL A 224 5.69 7.39 13.96
C VAL A 224 5.74 7.91 12.53
N ALA A 225 4.66 7.75 11.79
CA ALA A 225 4.55 8.19 10.41
C ALA A 225 3.66 9.43 10.31
N VAL A 226 4.19 10.54 9.80
CA VAL A 226 3.49 11.80 9.55
C VAL A 226 3.26 11.92 8.05
N LEU A 227 2.03 11.68 7.61
CA LEU A 227 1.67 11.37 6.22
C LEU A 227 0.67 12.37 5.64
N ARG A 228 0.98 12.84 4.44
CA ARG A 228 0.09 13.60 3.56
C ARG A 228 -0.52 12.65 2.52
N HIS A 229 -1.82 12.81 2.27
CA HIS A 229 -2.57 12.01 1.32
C HIS A 229 -3.06 12.91 0.19
N TYR A 230 -2.94 12.42 -1.04
CA TYR A 230 -3.30 13.13 -2.26
C TYR A 230 -4.25 12.29 -3.09
N ALA A 231 -5.40 12.87 -3.45
CA ALA A 231 -6.41 12.20 -4.25
C ALA A 231 -5.88 11.91 -5.67
N ASP A 232 -6.31 10.78 -6.24
CA ASP A 232 -6.04 10.39 -7.62
C ASP A 232 -4.56 10.36 -8.03
N CYS A 233 -3.67 10.20 -7.05
CA CYS A 233 -2.22 10.31 -7.22
C CYS A 233 -1.75 11.67 -7.76
N ASN A 234 -2.54 12.72 -7.63
CA ASN A 234 -2.19 14.07 -8.04
C ASN A 234 -1.60 14.86 -6.85
N PRO A 235 -0.29 15.20 -6.88
CA PRO A 235 0.38 15.89 -5.77
C PRO A 235 -0.13 17.31 -5.51
N ASN A 236 -0.98 17.86 -6.36
CA ASN A 236 -1.57 19.19 -6.19
C ASN A 236 -2.94 19.16 -5.50
N THR A 237 -3.51 17.98 -5.25
CA THR A 237 -4.85 17.82 -4.66
C THR A 237 -4.75 17.04 -3.34
N PRO A 238 -4.33 17.69 -2.24
CA PRO A 238 -4.32 17.05 -0.93
C PRO A 238 -5.74 16.70 -0.51
N VAL A 239 -5.92 15.55 0.14
CA VAL A 239 -7.21 15.07 0.64
C VAL A 239 -7.74 15.96 1.77
N SER A 240 -6.85 16.48 2.60
CA SER A 240 -7.16 17.49 3.62
C SER A 240 -6.10 18.58 3.57
N PRO A 241 -6.43 19.84 3.22
CA PRO A 241 -5.44 20.90 3.00
C PRO A 241 -4.64 21.31 4.24
N ASP A 242 -5.28 21.30 5.41
CA ASP A 242 -4.77 21.84 6.68
C ASP A 242 -4.30 20.76 7.68
N SER A 243 -4.34 19.49 7.25
CA SER A 243 -4.15 18.35 8.15
C SER A 243 -3.14 17.32 7.62
N LEU A 244 -2.46 16.65 8.54
CA LEU A 244 -1.63 15.47 8.29
C LEU A 244 -2.17 14.28 9.08
N LEU A 245 -2.12 13.09 8.47
CA LEU A 245 -2.39 11.85 9.19
C LEU A 245 -1.14 11.44 9.95
N VAL A 246 -1.28 11.21 11.25
CA VAL A 246 -0.21 10.65 12.08
C VAL A 246 -0.58 9.21 12.42
N GLU A 247 0.29 8.27 12.09
CA GLU A 247 0.17 6.87 12.49
C GLU A 247 1.29 6.52 13.46
N VAL A 248 0.94 6.05 14.66
CA VAL A 248 1.91 5.39 15.57
C VAL A 248 1.74 3.89 15.39
N ARG A 249 2.82 3.20 15.02
CA ARG A 249 2.81 1.82 14.56
C ARG A 249 3.79 0.99 15.38
N CYS A 250 3.35 -0.18 15.80
CA CYS A 250 4.22 -1.22 16.36
C CYS A 250 4.12 -2.47 15.49
N VAL A 251 5.26 -3.03 15.10
CA VAL A 251 5.34 -4.25 14.29
C VAL A 251 5.98 -5.36 15.11
N GLY A 252 5.31 -6.50 15.23
CA GLY A 252 5.96 -7.70 15.73
C GLY A 252 5.00 -8.79 16.20
N ASP A 253 5.61 -9.88 16.64
CA ASP A 253 4.92 -11.10 17.08
C ASP A 253 4.81 -11.17 18.63
N GLY A 254 5.01 -10.04 19.31
CA GLY A 254 4.98 -9.91 20.77
C GLY A 254 3.56 -9.90 21.36
N ASP A 255 3.50 -9.80 22.68
CA ASP A 255 2.24 -9.70 23.42
C ASP A 255 1.45 -8.42 23.04
N PRO A 256 0.18 -8.54 22.59
CA PRO A 256 -0.63 -7.39 22.17
C PRO A 256 -0.74 -6.28 23.21
N GLU A 257 -0.80 -6.63 24.51
CA GLU A 257 -0.94 -5.64 25.59
C GLU A 257 0.32 -4.79 25.76
N THR A 258 1.49 -5.38 25.53
CA THR A 258 2.76 -4.63 25.49
C THR A 258 2.76 -3.57 24.38
N TYR A 259 2.28 -3.92 23.17
CA TYR A 259 2.18 -2.95 22.08
C TYR A 259 1.15 -1.87 22.36
N LYS A 260 0.00 -2.20 22.96
CA LYS A 260 -1.00 -1.20 23.39
C LYS A 260 -0.44 -0.22 24.42
N ALA A 261 0.30 -0.71 25.42
CA ALA A 261 0.92 0.14 26.43
C ALA A 261 1.91 1.15 25.81
N ARG A 262 2.75 0.69 24.86
CA ARG A 262 3.67 1.57 24.12
C ARG A 262 2.93 2.57 23.25
N LEU A 263 1.90 2.14 22.53
CA LEU A 263 1.09 3.03 21.71
C LEU A 263 0.46 4.14 22.58
N ARG A 264 -0.03 3.80 23.78
CA ARG A 264 -0.54 4.79 24.75
C ARG A 264 0.53 5.79 25.21
N GLU A 265 1.73 5.32 25.51
CA GLU A 265 2.85 6.19 25.88
C GLU A 265 3.12 7.24 24.78
N TYR A 266 3.20 6.81 23.52
CA TYR A 266 3.39 7.72 22.40
C TYR A 266 2.20 8.66 22.18
N THR A 267 0.96 8.21 22.36
CA THR A 267 -0.19 9.12 22.29
C THR A 267 -0.13 10.20 23.37
N GLN A 268 0.33 9.86 24.59
CA GLN A 268 0.51 10.80 25.69
C GLN A 268 1.72 11.73 25.49
N LEU A 269 2.76 11.30 24.77
CA LEU A 269 3.89 12.16 24.44
C LEU A 269 3.54 13.18 23.35
N LEU A 270 2.70 12.77 22.38
CA LEU A 270 2.40 13.56 21.20
C LEU A 270 1.08 14.35 21.28
N TYR A 271 0.33 14.24 22.39
CA TYR A 271 -0.99 14.87 22.58
C TYR A 271 -1.03 16.39 22.35
N LYS A 272 0.09 17.10 22.56
CA LYS A 272 0.19 18.55 22.31
C LYS A 272 0.04 18.88 20.82
N TYR A 273 0.49 17.97 19.94
CA TYR A 273 0.56 18.21 18.50
C TYR A 273 -0.49 17.44 17.70
N VAL A 274 -0.95 16.29 18.22
CA VAL A 274 -1.77 15.34 17.48
C VAL A 274 -3.03 15.04 18.25
N ASP A 275 -4.17 15.22 17.59
CA ASP A 275 -5.48 14.80 18.08
C ASP A 275 -5.68 13.31 17.74
N PHE A 276 -5.43 12.44 18.73
CA PHE A 276 -5.63 11.01 18.58
C PHE A 276 -7.10 10.67 18.81
N SER A 277 -7.69 9.94 17.87
CA SER A 277 -9.01 9.34 18.05
C SER A 277 -8.88 8.12 18.97
N LEU A 278 -8.75 8.36 20.28
CA LEU A 278 -9.03 7.37 21.32
C LEU A 278 -10.55 7.36 21.48
N GLN A 279 -11.24 6.27 21.13
CA GLN A 279 -12.71 6.19 21.18
C GLN A 279 -13.16 5.44 22.43
#